data_AF-A0A6M3L9F8-F1
#
_entry.id   AF-A0A6M3L9F8-F1
#
_cell.length_a   1.000
_cell.length_b   1.000
_cell.length_c   1.000
_cell.angle_alpha   90.00
_cell.angle_beta   90.00
_cell.angle_gamma   90.00
#
_symmetry.space_group_name_H-M   'P 1'
#
loop_
_entity.id
_entity.type
_entity.pdbx_description
1 polymer ?
#
loop_
_entity_poly.entity_id
_entity_poly.type
_entity_poly.pdbx_seq_one_letter_code
_entity_poly.pdbx_strand_id
1 'polypeptide(L)'
;MAVSNEEGSPIVFSASGDVSTYSFIMDSLRWVGAGTAGDVCNIHDSNGNLVFASEANGANFIDGWVWKRNWVYGITITQMTSGTVYIYKAAG
;
A
#
# COMPACT_ATOMS: atom_id res chain seq x y z
N MET A 1 10.73 1.74 9.44
CA MET A 1 11.12 2.97 8.71
C MET A 1 12.12 2.60 7.61
N ALA A 2 11.65 2.56 6.37
CA ALA A 2 12.46 2.69 5.16
C ALA A 2 11.51 3.18 4.05
N VAL A 3 11.27 4.49 3.99
CA VAL A 3 10.58 5.12 2.87
C VAL A 3 11.66 5.60 1.91
N SER A 4 12.01 4.80 0.91
CA SER A 4 12.82 5.28 -0.21
C SER A 4 11.99 6.26 -1.01
N ASN A 5 12.19 7.56 -0.79
CA ASN A 5 11.50 8.63 -1.51
C ASN A 5 12.22 9.01 -2.82
N GLU A 6 12.99 8.09 -3.40
CA GLU A 6 13.67 8.32 -4.67
C GLU A 6 12.63 8.33 -5.81
N GLU A 7 12.80 9.25 -6.77
CA GLU A 7 11.95 9.33 -7.95
C GLU A 7 12.05 8.02 -8.74
N GLY A 8 10.90 7.42 -9.09
CA GLY A 8 10.85 6.09 -9.70
C GLY A 8 10.93 4.89 -8.73
N SER A 9 11.22 5.11 -7.44
CA SER A 9 11.14 4.07 -6.41
C SER A 9 9.78 4.03 -5.73
N PRO A 10 9.22 2.84 -5.45
CA PRO A 10 7.97 2.73 -4.72
C PRO A 10 8.13 3.18 -3.26
N ILE A 11 7.05 3.69 -2.69
CA ILE A 11 6.92 3.81 -1.23
C ILE A 11 6.64 2.41 -0.70
N VAL A 12 7.45 1.96 0.27
CA VAL A 12 7.38 0.59 0.80
C VAL A 12 6.90 0.60 2.24
N PHE A 13 5.94 -0.28 2.55
CA PHE A 13 5.43 -0.50 3.90
C PHE A 13 5.47 -1.98 4.26
N SER A 14 5.81 -2.28 5.51
CA SER A 14 6.06 -3.66 5.97
C SER A 14 5.33 -4.02 7.27
N ALA A 15 4.64 -3.06 7.90
CA ALA A 15 3.85 -3.32 9.09
C ALA A 15 2.55 -2.53 9.14
N SER A 16 1.61 -3.02 9.94
CA SER A 16 0.45 -2.24 10.39
C SER A 16 0.91 -1.02 11.19
N GLY A 17 0.27 0.13 10.96
CA GLY A 17 0.64 1.41 11.56
C GLY A 17 1.74 2.17 10.83
N ASP A 18 2.30 1.61 9.75
CA ASP A 18 3.20 2.38 8.88
C ASP A 18 2.43 3.53 8.19
N VAL A 19 3.08 4.71 8.11
CA VAL A 19 2.47 5.94 7.59
C VAL A 19 3.42 6.67 6.63
N SER A 20 2.86 7.24 5.57
CA SER A 20 3.47 8.31 4.78
C SER A 20 2.60 9.56 4.88
N THR A 21 3.18 10.70 5.23
CA THR A 21 2.45 11.99 5.33
C THR A 21 2.45 12.77 4.02
N TYR A 22 3.10 12.26 2.97
CA TYR A 22 3.18 12.93 1.68
C TYR A 22 1.91 12.71 0.86
N SER A 23 1.39 13.78 0.28
CA SER A 23 0.36 13.70 -0.75
C SER A 23 0.99 13.49 -2.12
N PHE A 24 0.40 12.63 -2.94
CA PHE A 24 0.92 12.31 -4.28
C PHE A 24 -0.19 11.76 -5.18
N ILE A 25 0.07 11.74 -6.49
CA ILE A 25 -0.75 11.00 -7.44
C ILE A 25 -0.31 9.53 -7.41
N MET A 26 -1.20 8.65 -6.96
CA MET A 26 -0.98 7.21 -6.99
C MET A 26 -1.29 6.66 -8.39
N ASP A 27 -0.37 5.87 -8.92
CA ASP A 27 -0.52 5.17 -10.21
C ASP A 27 -0.85 3.69 -9.99
N SER A 28 -0.14 3.00 -9.10
CA SER A 28 -0.46 1.62 -8.77
C SER A 28 0.00 1.23 -7.38
N LEU A 29 -0.56 0.13 -6.90
CA LEU A 29 -0.24 -0.48 -5.62
C LEU A 29 -0.12 -1.99 -5.78
N ARG A 30 0.78 -2.60 -5.02
CA ARG A 30 0.90 -4.05 -4.87
C ARG A 30 1.12 -4.43 -3.42
N TRP A 31 0.38 -5.42 -2.93
CA TRP A 31 0.64 -6.12 -1.68
C TRP A 31 1.18 -7.52 -2.00
N VAL A 32 2.31 -7.89 -1.40
CA VAL A 32 3.02 -9.14 -1.73
C VAL A 32 3.40 -9.93 -0.49
N GLY A 33 3.47 -11.24 -0.66
CA GLY A 33 4.05 -12.13 0.35
C GLY A 33 3.17 -12.28 1.58
N ALA A 34 1.84 -12.18 1.41
CA ALA A 34 0.92 -12.58 2.46
C ALA A 34 1.12 -14.07 2.76
N GLY A 35 1.33 -14.41 4.03
CA GLY A 35 1.84 -15.71 4.47
C GLY A 35 0.81 -16.82 4.41
N THR A 36 -0.46 -16.52 4.67
CA THR A 36 -1.54 -17.51 4.76
C THR A 36 -2.89 -16.96 4.29
N ALA A 37 -3.83 -17.88 4.01
CA ALA A 37 -5.22 -17.49 3.77
C ALA A 37 -5.81 -16.80 5.02
N GLY A 38 -6.56 -15.72 4.82
CA GLY A 38 -7.13 -14.89 5.90
C GLY A 38 -6.20 -13.78 6.39
N ASP A 39 -4.97 -13.67 5.88
CA ASP A 39 -4.18 -12.46 6.09
C ASP A 39 -4.89 -11.28 5.44
N VAL A 40 -4.89 -10.11 6.09
CA VAL A 40 -5.61 -8.93 5.62
C VAL A 40 -4.64 -7.77 5.44
N CYS A 41 -4.88 -6.95 4.42
CA CYS A 41 -4.25 -5.65 4.22
C CYS A 41 -5.31 -4.58 3.96
N ASN A 42 -5.37 -3.57 4.84
CA ASN A 42 -6.24 -2.40 4.71
C ASN A 42 -5.39 -1.12 4.76
N ILE A 43 -5.66 -0.23 3.82
CA ILE A 43 -4.91 1.02 3.62
C ILE A 43 -5.91 2.16 3.51
N HIS A 44 -5.67 3.22 4.26
CA HIS A 44 -6.49 4.43 4.23
C HIS A 44 -5.63 5.65 3.88
N ASP A 45 -6.27 6.67 3.30
CA ASP A 45 -5.68 8.00 3.20
C ASP A 45 -5.77 8.74 4.55
N SER A 46 -5.13 9.91 4.66
CA SER A 46 -5.16 10.71 5.89
C SER A 46 -6.52 11.35 6.18
N ASN A 47 -7.46 11.32 5.23
CA ASN A 47 -8.84 11.73 5.46
C ASN A 47 -9.71 10.57 6.02
N GLY A 48 -9.14 9.38 6.16
CA GLY A 48 -9.85 8.19 6.62
C GLY A 48 -10.62 7.46 5.52
N ASN A 49 -10.40 7.79 4.24
CA ASN A 49 -11.00 7.05 3.13
C ASN A 49 -10.24 5.76 2.87
N LEU A 50 -10.97 4.67 2.60
CA LEU A 50 -10.37 3.40 2.21
C LEU A 50 -9.76 3.51 0.81
N VAL A 51 -8.47 3.22 0.69
CA VAL A 51 -7.70 3.24 -0.57
C VAL A 51 -7.52 1.83 -1.12
N PHE A 52 -7.28 0.85 -0.25
CA PHE A 52 -7.10 -0.55 -0.64
C PHE A 52 -7.53 -1.47 0.49
N ALA A 53 -8.23 -2.54 0.14
CA ALA A 53 -8.59 -3.63 1.04
C ALA A 53 -8.45 -4.95 0.29
N SER A 54 -7.78 -5.91 0.91
CA SER A 54 -7.63 -7.25 0.37
C SER A 54 -7.46 -8.28 1.48
N GLU A 55 -7.92 -9.50 1.21
CA GLU A 55 -7.74 -10.68 2.05
C GLU A 55 -7.06 -11.77 1.22
N ALA A 56 -5.98 -12.33 1.75
CA ALA A 56 -5.23 -13.38 1.09
C ALA A 56 -6.04 -14.67 1.02
N ASN A 57 -6.02 -15.32 -0.14
CA ASN A 57 -6.69 -16.62 -0.34
C ASN A 57 -5.72 -17.82 -0.25
N GLY A 58 -4.46 -17.60 0.17
CA GLY A 58 -3.44 -18.63 0.24
C GLY A 58 -2.07 -18.09 0.62
N ALA A 59 -1.09 -18.99 0.70
CA ALA A 59 0.29 -18.64 1.03
C ALA A 59 1.00 -17.94 -0.14
N ASN A 60 1.90 -17.00 0.18
CA ASN A 60 2.61 -16.13 -0.77
C ASN A 60 1.67 -15.36 -1.70
N PHE A 61 0.47 -15.03 -1.22
CA PHE A 61 -0.52 -14.32 -2.02
C PHE A 61 -0.01 -12.93 -2.40
N ILE A 62 -0.41 -12.51 -3.60
CA ILE A 62 -0.09 -11.23 -4.19
C ILE A 62 -1.40 -10.64 -4.69
N ASP A 63 -1.63 -9.38 -4.31
CA ASP A 63 -2.70 -8.58 -4.87
C ASP A 63 -2.15 -7.23 -5.34
N GLY A 64 -2.86 -6.61 -6.27
CA GLY A 64 -2.48 -5.31 -6.80
C GLY A 64 -3.65 -4.60 -7.43
N TRP A 65 -3.62 -3.28 -7.31
CA TRP A 65 -4.63 -2.41 -7.89
C TRP A 65 -3.95 -1.29 -8.67
N VAL A 66 -4.44 -1.04 -9.88
CA VAL A 66 -3.98 0.07 -10.72
C VAL A 66 -4.98 1.21 -10.63
N TRP A 67 -4.52 2.36 -10.18
CA TRP A 67 -5.29 3.59 -10.18
C TRP A 67 -4.91 4.36 -11.44
N LYS A 68 -5.88 4.73 -12.28
CA LYS A 68 -5.60 5.71 -13.34
C LYS A 68 -5.47 7.10 -12.71
N ARG A 69 -4.30 7.38 -12.11
CA ARG A 69 -3.86 8.67 -11.56
C ARG A 69 -4.86 9.31 -10.59
N ASN A 70 -4.91 8.81 -9.36
CA ASN A 70 -5.74 9.41 -8.32
C ASN A 70 -4.89 10.16 -7.29
N TRP A 71 -5.37 11.32 -6.84
CA TRP A 71 -4.70 12.08 -5.80
C TRP A 71 -5.00 11.46 -4.43
N VAL A 72 -3.96 11.20 -3.64
CA VAL A 72 -4.11 10.63 -2.29
C VAL A 72 -3.37 11.50 -1.28
N TYR A 73 -4.01 11.74 -0.14
CA TYR A 73 -3.52 12.59 0.92
C TYR A 73 -2.82 11.77 2.00
N GLY A 74 -1.52 11.51 1.85
CA GLY A 74 -0.83 10.56 2.74
C GLY A 74 -1.43 9.16 2.69
N ILE A 75 -0.80 8.22 3.38
CA ILE A 75 -1.21 6.82 3.44
C ILE A 75 -0.95 6.30 4.85
N THR A 76 -1.89 5.52 5.38
CA THR A 76 -1.73 4.73 6.59
C THR A 76 -2.07 3.27 6.30
N ILE A 77 -1.19 2.34 6.67
CA ILE A 77 -1.51 0.92 6.71
C ILE A 77 -2.29 0.65 8.00
N THR A 78 -3.63 0.68 7.94
CA THR A 78 -4.46 0.50 9.13
C THR A 78 -4.49 -0.94 9.63
N GLN A 79 -4.33 -1.91 8.73
CA GLN A 79 -4.21 -3.31 9.07
C GLN A 79 -3.26 -3.99 8.08
N MET A 80 -2.28 -4.73 8.57
CA MET A 80 -1.52 -5.67 7.74
C MET A 80 -1.05 -6.83 8.61
N THR A 81 -1.63 -8.00 8.38
CA THR A 81 -1.26 -9.23 9.12
C THR A 81 0.15 -9.67 8.73
N SER A 82 0.47 -9.67 7.44
CA SER A 82 1.77 -10.04 6.90
C SER A 82 2.00 -9.43 5.51
N GLY A 83 3.20 -9.63 4.96
CA GLY A 83 3.57 -9.19 3.63
C GLY A 83 4.18 -7.79 3.56
N THR A 84 4.21 -7.21 2.37
CA THR A 84 4.80 -5.90 2.09
C THR A 84 4.00 -5.19 1.03
N VAL A 85 3.75 -3.89 1.22
CA VAL A 85 3.05 -3.03 0.28
C VAL A 85 4.05 -2.17 -0.46
N TYR A 86 3.87 -2.06 -1.78
CA TYR A 86 4.61 -1.19 -2.68
C TYR A 86 3.62 -0.25 -3.35
N ILE A 87 3.83 1.06 -3.21
CA ILE A 87 3.00 2.09 -3.85
C ILE A 87 3.83 2.86 -4.86
N TYR A 88 3.38 2.89 -6.11
CA TYR A 88 4.00 3.61 -7.20
C TYR A 88 3.28 4.95 -7.42
N LYS A 89 4.08 6.01 -7.44
CA LYS A 89 3.64 7.37 -7.73
C LYS A 89 3.61 7.59 -9.24
N ALA A 90 2.66 8.37 -9.76
CA ALA A 90 2.70 8.81 -11.14
C ALA A 90 3.96 9.67 -11.39
N ALA A 91 4.59 9.51 -12.56
CA ALA A 91 5.66 10.41 -13.00
C ALA A 91 5.10 11.82 -13.21
N GLY A 92 5.84 12.83 -12.73
CA GLY A 92 5.56 14.25 -12.94
C GLY A 92 5.87 14.71 -14.36
#